data_AF-A0A840YPG6-F1
#
_entry.id   AF-A0A840YPG6-F1
#
_cell.length_a   1.000
_cell.length_b   1.000
_cell.length_c   1.000
_cell.angle_alpha   90.00
_cell.angle_beta   90.00
_cell.angle_gamma   90.00
#
_symmetry.space_group_name_H-M   'P 1'
#
loop_
_entity.id
_entity.type
_entity.pdbx_description
1 polymer ?
#
loop_
_entity_poly.entity_id
_entity_poly.type
_entity_poly.pdbx_seq_one_letter_code
_entity_poly.pdbx_strand_id
1 'polypeptide(L)' 'MARCRLCTSNDDEALNEHLAEKLWDSRIARLEGPIPWSEAGGTWQAAFRELAVAARQALVQRD' A
#
# COMPACT_ATOMS: atom_id res chain seq x y z
N MET A 1 21.00 -21.79 14.08
CA MET A 1 21.40 -20.41 13.71
C MET A 1 20.16 -19.52 13.80
N ALA A 2 20.15 -18.53 14.68
CA ALA A 2 19.07 -17.55 14.74
C ALA A 2 18.99 -16.82 13.38
N ARG A 3 17.78 -16.66 12.83
CA ARG A 3 17.58 -15.97 11.56
C ARG A 3 18.01 -14.51 11.72
N CYS A 4 18.96 -14.06 10.90
CA CYS A 4 19.41 -12.67 10.88
C CYS A 4 18.21 -11.77 10.53
N ARG A 5 17.91 -10.77 11.39
CA ARG A 5 16.80 -9.82 11.18
C ARG A 5 16.89 -9.07 9.85
N LEU A 6 18.11 -8.73 9.41
CA LEU A 6 18.34 -8.06 8.12
C LEU A 6 18.05 -8.99 6.93
N CYS A 7 18.38 -10.28 7.03
CA CYS A 7 18.12 -11.26 5.98
C CYS A 7 16.63 -11.66 5.87
N THR A 8 15.79 -11.21 6.80
CA THR A 8 14.33 -11.37 6.77
C THR A 8 13.59 -10.03 6.73
N SER A 9 14.32 -8.92 6.55
CA SER A 9 13.74 -7.58 6.54
C SER A 9 13.07 -7.34 5.19
N ASN A 10 11.86 -7.85 5.03
CA ASN A 10 10.95 -7.33 4.03
C ASN A 10 10.37 -6.05 4.60
N ASP A 11 10.59 -4.93 3.91
CA ASP A 11 10.00 -3.65 4.29
C ASP A 11 8.52 -3.64 3.90
N ASP A 12 7.73 -4.34 4.69
CA ASP A 12 6.28 -4.44 4.53
C ASP A 12 5.63 -3.05 4.59
N GLU A 13 6.21 -2.10 5.33
CA GLU A 13 5.71 -0.73 5.43
C GLU A 13 5.89 0.01 4.11
N ALA A 14 7.10 0.03 3.55
CA ALA A 14 7.38 0.63 2.25
C ALA A 14 6.56 -0.03 1.12
N LEU A 15 6.39 -1.35 1.18
CA LEU A 15 5.54 -2.07 0.23
C LEU A 15 4.07 -1.65 0.36
N ASN A 16 3.53 -1.56 1.58
CA ASN A 16 2.14 -1.13 1.79
C ASN A 16 1.94 0.33 1.37
N GLU A 17 2.92 1.20 1.58
CA GLU A 17 2.84 2.61 1.14
C GLU A 17 2.81 2.70 -0.40
N HIS A 18 3.70 1.96 -1.07
CA HIS A 18 3.71 1.91 -2.53
C HIS A 18 2.40 1.32 -3.09
N LEU A 19 1.88 0.29 -2.44
CA LEU A 19 0.62 -0.33 -2.84
C LEU A 19 -0.58 0.60 -2.60
N ALA A 20 -0.58 1.38 -1.52
CA ALA A 20 -1.61 2.39 -1.26
C ALA A 20 -1.65 3.45 -2.37
N GLU A 21 -0.49 3.95 -2.80
CA GLU A 21 -0.38 4.89 -3.94
C GLU A 21 -0.96 4.27 -5.22
N LYS A 22 -0.58 3.03 -5.57
CA LYS A 22 -1.08 2.39 -6.79
C LYS A 22 -2.57 2.09 -6.73
N LEU A 23 -3.07 1.73 -5.56
CA LEU A 23 -4.50 1.57 -5.33
C LEU A 23 -5.23 2.91 -5.51
N TRP A 24 -4.71 4.01 -4.96
CA TRP A 24 -5.26 5.35 -5.16
C TRP A 24 -5.30 5.75 -6.64
N ASP A 25 -4.16 5.63 -7.33
CA ASP A 25 -4.01 5.95 -8.76
C ASP A 25 -5.08 5.22 -9.60
N SER A 26 -5.32 3.94 -9.31
CA SER A 26 -6.27 3.13 -10.06
C SER A 26 -7.73 3.61 -9.98
N ARG A 27 -8.08 4.44 -9.00
CA ARG A 27 -9.45 4.97 -8.79
C ARG A 27 -9.55 6.38 -9.33
N ILE A 28 -8.53 7.19 -9.07
CA ILE A 28 -8.54 8.62 -9.35
C ILE A 28 -8.16 8.93 -10.79
N ALA A 29 -7.40 8.06 -11.47
CA ALA A 29 -7.03 8.25 -12.89
C ALA A 29 -8.24 8.38 -13.85
N ARG A 30 -9.45 8.03 -13.40
CA ARG A 30 -10.70 8.16 -14.19
C ARG A 30 -11.47 9.45 -13.91
N LEU A 31 -11.02 10.27 -12.97
CA LEU A 31 -11.66 11.53 -12.60
C LEU A 31 -11.03 12.71 -13.36
N GLU A 32 -11.82 13.75 -13.61
CA GLU A 32 -11.29 15.03 -14.08
C GLU A 32 -10.51 15.70 -12.94
N GLY A 33 -9.26 16.07 -13.19
CA GLY A 33 -8.35 16.61 -12.17
C GLY A 33 -7.86 15.55 -11.17
N PRO A 34 -7.07 14.54 -11.60
CA PRO A 34 -6.56 13.53 -10.69
C PRO A 34 -5.65 14.16 -9.63
N ILE A 35 -6.00 13.94 -8.36
CA ILE A 35 -5.24 14.42 -7.21
C ILE A 35 -4.10 13.44 -6.93
N PRO A 36 -2.84 13.90 -6.81
CA PRO A 36 -1.73 13.00 -6.49
C PRO A 36 -1.87 12.44 -5.07
N TRP A 37 -1.32 11.24 -4.84
CA TRP A 37 -1.40 10.57 -3.54
C TRP A 37 -0.93 11.44 -2.35
N SER A 38 0.11 12.24 -2.54
CA SER A 38 0.63 13.19 -1.55
C SER A 38 -0.39 14.25 -1.12
N GLU A 39 -1.39 14.52 -1.96
CA GLU A 39 -2.43 15.53 -1.75
C GLU A 39 -3.81 14.91 -1.48
N ALA A 40 -3.91 13.58 -1.42
CA ALA A 40 -5.16 12.88 -1.16
C ALA A 40 -5.82 13.27 0.18
N GLY A 41 -5.05 13.81 1.12
CA GLY A 41 -5.51 14.19 2.45
C GLY A 41 -5.58 13.00 3.42
N GLY A 42 -5.50 13.29 4.72
CA GLY A 42 -5.26 12.27 5.76
C GLY A 42 -6.30 11.15 5.81
N THR A 43 -7.59 11.46 5.61
CA THR A 43 -8.66 10.46 5.62
C THR A 43 -8.49 9.43 4.50
N TRP A 44 -8.24 9.89 3.28
CA TRP A 44 -8.03 9.00 2.13
C TRP A 44 -6.71 8.27 2.24
N GLN A 45 -5.68 8.93 2.76
CA GLN A 45 -4.40 8.28 2.99
C GLN A 45 -4.51 7.11 3.97
N ALA A 46 -5.24 7.28 5.08
CA ALA A 46 -5.49 6.21 6.03
C ALA A 46 -6.27 5.05 5.39
N ALA A 47 -7.37 5.34 4.69
CA ALA A 47 -8.22 4.31 4.08
C ALA A 47 -7.47 3.45 3.05
N PHE A 48 -6.66 4.06 2.20
CA PHE A 48 -5.92 3.33 1.17
C PHE A 48 -4.70 2.58 1.72
N ARG A 49 -4.11 3.02 2.83
CA ARG A 49 -3.11 2.23 3.58
C ARG A 49 -3.71 0.97 4.18
N GLU A 50 -4.89 1.07 4.79
CA GLU A 50 -5.61 -0.12 5.30
C GLU A 50 -5.93 -1.09 4.16
N LEU A 51 -6.39 -0.58 3.02
CA LEU A 51 -6.66 -1.39 1.83
C LEU A 51 -5.40 -2.08 1.30
N ALA A 52 -4.26 -1.38 1.30
CA ALA A 52 -2.98 -1.96 0.88
C ALA A 52 -2.57 -3.15 1.77
N VAL A 53 -2.74 -3.04 3.08
CA VAL A 53 -2.49 -4.15 4.02
C VAL A 53 -3.38 -5.35 3.67
N ALA A 54 -4.68 -5.14 3.48
CA ALA A 54 -5.62 -6.20 3.15
C ALA A 54 -5.30 -6.86 1.79
N ALA A 55 -4.97 -6.06 0.79
CA ALA A 55 -4.59 -6.54 -0.54
C ALA A 55 -3.31 -7.39 -0.50
N ARG A 56 -2.27 -6.93 0.23
CA ARG A 56 -1.05 -7.73 0.46
C ARG A 56 -1.40 -9.06 1.07
N GLN A 57 -2.14 -9.06 2.19
CA GLN A 57 -2.53 -10.27 2.91
C GLN A 57 -3.31 -11.27 2.04
N ALA A 58 -4.20 -10.79 1.18
CA ALA A 58 -4.95 -11.64 0.26
C ALA A 58 -4.07 -12.31 -0.80
N LEU A 59 -2.96 -11.69 -1.20
CA LEU A 59 -2.03 -12.21 -2.20
C LEU A 59 -1.04 -13.23 -1.62
N VAL A 60 -0.67 -13.10 -0.34
CA VAL A 60 0.22 -14.07 0.34
C VAL A 60 -0.50 -15.27 0.97
N GLN A 61 -1.81 -15.20 1.20
CA GLN A 61 -2.61 -16.30 1.77
C GLN A 61 -3.23 -17.24 0.71
N ARG A 62 -2.60 -17.38 -0.46
CA ARG A 62 -3.04 -18.36 -1.45
C ARG A 62 -2.54 -19.76 -1.07
N ASP A 63 -3.45 -20.60 -0.55
CA ASP A 63 -3.33 -22.07 -0.57
C ASP A 63 -3.33 -22.60 -2.02
#